data_AF-A0A0L0G358-F1
#
_entry.id   AF-A0A0L0G358-F1
#
_cell.length_a   1.000
_cell.length_b   1.000
_cell.length_c   1.000
_cell.angle_alpha   90.00
_cell.angle_beta   90.00
_cell.angle_gamma   90.00
#
_symmetry.space_group_name_H-M   'P 1'
#
loop_
_entity.id
_entity.type
_entity.pdbx_description
1 polymer ?
#
loop_
_entity_poly.entity_id
_entity_poly.type
_entity_poly.pdbx_seq_one_letter_code
_entity_poly.pdbx_strand_id
1 'polypeptide(L)'
;MHLRFPSKKLVIYGHSKGGCDIALALIKYPELQEHMYGVITMQAPYNGSYMIDWVVNNPVDKAATKVVETLFAGEKAAYEDLAYPSRKAIREQYEFDGRKIPTVNMCTYGGFELKKENLDTINELAGLGSMRFCHDVIMKAVGTKNDGMVAPADGRMPGASLVYLENMYHTEPAMQMPGTEYKNGALSQALLACLLEKISREGTNTT
;
A
#
# COMPACT_ATOMS: atom_id res chain seq x y z
N MET A 1 26.22 -12.85 -7.52
CA MET A 1 25.80 -13.30 -6.18
C MET A 1 24.73 -14.36 -6.36
N HIS A 2 25.01 -15.65 -6.10
CA HIS A 2 23.99 -16.70 -6.19
C HIS A 2 23.28 -16.79 -4.83
N LEU A 3 22.14 -16.14 -4.71
CA LEU A 3 21.27 -16.27 -3.53
C LEU A 3 20.73 -17.71 -3.51
N ARG A 4 21.17 -18.52 -2.54
CA ARG A 4 20.60 -19.86 -2.32
C ARG A 4 19.39 -19.72 -1.39
N PHE A 5 18.19 -19.84 -1.95
CA PHE A 5 16.98 -19.96 -1.14
C PHE A 5 16.72 -21.45 -0.81
N PRO A 6 16.38 -21.80 0.44
CA PRO A 6 16.00 -23.16 0.80
C PRO A 6 14.73 -23.61 0.05
N SER A 7 14.41 -24.91 0.09
CA SER A 7 13.20 -25.52 -0.51
C SER A 7 11.84 -25.00 0.00
N LYS A 8 11.85 -23.99 0.89
CA LYS A 8 10.65 -23.38 1.46
C LYS A 8 10.18 -22.26 0.54
N LYS A 9 8.88 -22.24 0.26
CA LYS A 9 8.22 -21.11 -0.43
C LYS A 9 7.93 -19.99 0.57
N LEU A 10 7.88 -18.75 0.07
CA LEU A 10 7.73 -17.53 0.87
C LEU A 10 6.37 -16.88 0.65
N VAL A 11 5.70 -16.47 1.72
CA VAL A 11 4.64 -15.46 1.64
C VAL A 11 5.26 -14.12 2.00
N ILE A 12 5.09 -13.11 1.16
CA ILE A 12 5.65 -11.78 1.39
C ILE A 12 4.55 -10.74 1.54
N TYR A 13 4.74 -9.83 2.48
CA TYR A 13 3.86 -8.69 2.75
C TYR A 13 4.54 -7.40 2.33
N GLY A 14 3.85 -6.57 1.58
CA GLY A 14 4.29 -5.21 1.24
C GLY A 14 3.25 -4.18 1.62
N HIS A 15 3.60 -3.27 2.53
CA HIS A 15 2.78 -2.10 2.84
C HIS A 15 3.28 -0.88 2.06
N SER A 16 2.35 -0.05 1.58
CA SER A 16 2.66 1.20 0.87
C SER A 16 3.69 0.96 -0.25
N LYS A 17 4.79 1.72 -0.29
CA LYS A 17 5.89 1.53 -1.25
C LYS A 17 6.41 0.08 -1.31
N GLY A 18 6.46 -0.62 -0.18
CA GLY A 18 6.93 -2.00 -0.13
C GLY A 18 6.12 -2.94 -1.03
N GLY A 19 4.82 -2.70 -1.22
CA GLY A 19 4.02 -3.47 -2.18
C GLY A 19 4.40 -3.22 -3.63
N CYS A 20 4.74 -1.97 -3.98
CA CYS A 20 5.25 -1.62 -5.32
C CYS A 20 6.63 -2.22 -5.56
N ASP A 21 7.51 -2.19 -4.55
CA ASP A 21 8.87 -2.71 -4.65
C ASP A 21 8.88 -4.24 -4.83
N ILE A 22 8.00 -4.96 -4.11
CA ILE A 22 7.81 -6.40 -4.31
C ILE A 22 7.33 -6.69 -5.73
N ALA A 23 6.30 -5.97 -6.21
CA ALA A 23 5.79 -6.16 -7.55
C ALA A 23 6.88 -5.95 -8.61
N LEU A 24 7.65 -4.86 -8.49
CA LEU A 24 8.75 -4.57 -9.41
C LEU A 24 9.88 -5.60 -9.33
N ALA A 25 10.25 -6.04 -8.12
CA ALA A 25 11.28 -7.05 -7.93
C ALA A 25 10.90 -8.38 -8.59
N LEU A 26 9.66 -8.83 -8.43
CA LEU A 26 9.18 -10.08 -9.04
C LEU A 26 9.13 -10.02 -10.57
N ILE A 27 8.91 -8.83 -11.15
CA ILE A 27 8.96 -8.65 -12.61
C ILE A 27 10.39 -8.61 -13.12
N LYS A 28 11.28 -7.87 -12.45
CA LYS A 28 12.69 -7.69 -12.85
C LYS A 28 13.53 -8.95 -12.64
N TYR A 29 13.19 -9.74 -11.63
CA TYR A 29 13.91 -10.95 -11.22
C TYR A 29 12.94 -12.13 -11.24
N PRO A 30 12.55 -12.63 -12.42
CA PRO A 30 11.55 -13.69 -12.55
C PRO A 30 11.95 -14.99 -11.83
N GLU A 31 13.25 -15.23 -11.59
CA GLU A 31 13.74 -16.34 -10.77
C GLU A 31 13.23 -16.29 -9.32
N LEU A 32 12.87 -15.11 -8.80
CA LEU A 32 12.29 -14.98 -7.47
C LEU A 32 10.87 -15.57 -7.39
N GLN A 33 10.15 -15.62 -8.51
CA GLN A 33 8.78 -16.14 -8.55
C GLN A 33 8.73 -17.62 -8.16
N GLU A 34 9.76 -18.39 -8.50
CA GLU A 34 9.89 -19.79 -8.11
C GLU A 34 10.03 -20.00 -6.60
N HIS A 35 10.33 -18.95 -5.84
CA HIS A 35 10.42 -19.02 -4.38
C HIS A 35 9.16 -18.49 -3.69
N MET A 36 8.20 -17.94 -4.42
CA MET A 36 6.98 -17.39 -3.84
C MET A 36 5.90 -18.46 -3.66
N TYR A 37 5.27 -18.45 -2.49
CA TYR A 37 3.99 -19.09 -2.24
C TYR A 37 2.84 -18.12 -2.55
N GLY A 38 3.05 -16.84 -2.27
CA GLY A 38 2.10 -15.78 -2.62
C GLY A 38 2.52 -14.40 -2.11
N VAL A 39 1.79 -13.39 -2.54
CA VAL A 39 2.07 -11.98 -2.24
C VAL A 39 0.86 -11.34 -1.60
N ILE A 40 1.08 -10.54 -0.56
CA ILE A 40 0.06 -9.69 0.05
C ILE A 40 0.54 -8.25 -0.04
N THR A 41 -0.25 -7.38 -0.67
CA THR A 41 0.02 -5.94 -0.70
C THR A 41 -1.05 -5.19 0.06
N MET A 42 -0.65 -4.18 0.84
CA MET A 42 -1.53 -3.38 1.68
C MET A 42 -1.34 -1.91 1.34
N GLN A 43 -2.38 -1.26 0.83
CA GLN A 43 -2.40 0.17 0.53
C GLN A 43 -1.23 0.60 -0.36
N ALA A 44 -0.78 -0.27 -1.27
CA ALA A 44 0.35 0.03 -2.14
C ALA A 44 -0.09 1.00 -3.25
N PRO A 45 0.54 2.18 -3.43
CA PRO A 45 0.18 3.11 -4.51
C PRO A 45 0.68 2.61 -5.87
N TYR A 46 0.13 1.49 -6.34
CA TYR A 46 0.57 0.80 -7.55
C TYR A 46 0.43 1.66 -8.80
N ASN A 47 -0.67 2.40 -8.91
CA ASN A 47 -0.91 3.33 -10.00
C ASN A 47 -0.39 4.74 -9.70
N GLY A 48 -0.04 5.04 -8.46
CA GLY A 48 0.40 6.37 -8.01
C GLY A 48 -0.31 6.81 -6.74
N SER A 49 0.09 7.98 -6.25
CA SER A 49 -0.63 8.73 -5.22
C SER A 49 -0.72 10.18 -5.66
N TYR A 50 -1.95 10.72 -5.67
CA TYR A 50 -2.17 12.13 -5.93
C TYR A 50 -1.46 13.02 -4.92
N MET A 51 -1.39 12.61 -3.64
CA MET A 51 -0.69 13.39 -2.61
C MET A 51 0.80 13.54 -2.92
N ILE A 52 1.42 12.47 -3.44
CA ILE A 52 2.82 12.51 -3.88
C ILE A 52 2.98 13.41 -5.10
N ASP A 53 2.11 13.26 -6.10
CA ASP A 53 2.13 14.11 -7.29
C ASP A 53 1.94 15.59 -6.93
N TRP A 54 1.08 15.89 -5.96
CA TRP A 54 0.90 17.23 -5.41
C TRP A 54 2.19 17.79 -4.81
N VAL A 55 2.86 17.03 -3.93
CA VAL A 55 4.11 17.47 -3.28
C VAL A 55 5.23 17.67 -4.29
N VAL A 56 5.36 16.79 -5.28
CA VAL A 56 6.37 16.92 -6.34
C VAL A 56 6.15 18.20 -7.17
N ASN A 57 4.89 18.53 -7.47
CA ASN A 57 4.54 19.69 -8.29
C ASN A 57 4.38 21.00 -7.48
N ASN A 58 4.22 20.93 -6.15
CA ASN A 58 3.99 22.07 -5.27
C ASN A 58 4.96 22.08 -4.07
N PRO A 59 6.30 22.10 -4.28
CA PRO A 59 7.27 21.97 -3.19
C PRO A 59 7.23 23.11 -2.17
N VAL A 60 6.58 24.24 -2.50
CA VAL A 60 6.35 25.37 -1.59
C VAL A 60 5.28 25.09 -0.53
N ASP A 61 4.45 24.05 -0.73
CA ASP A 61 3.48 23.58 0.26
C ASP A 61 4.21 22.78 1.35
N LYS A 62 4.82 23.50 2.29
CA LYS A 62 5.63 22.92 3.36
C LYS A 62 4.84 21.96 4.26
N ALA A 63 3.53 22.14 4.40
CA ALA A 63 2.70 21.27 5.21
C ALA A 63 2.56 19.89 4.55
N ALA A 64 2.14 19.87 3.28
CA ALA A 64 2.06 18.67 2.46
C ALA A 64 3.42 17.94 2.37
N THR A 65 4.48 18.68 2.05
CA THR A 65 5.84 18.15 1.93
C THR A 65 6.30 17.51 3.24
N LYS A 66 6.05 18.16 4.38
CA LYS A 66 6.47 17.63 5.69
C LYS A 66 5.78 16.31 6.04
N VAL A 67 4.50 16.16 5.70
CA VAL A 67 3.76 14.90 5.93
C VAL A 67 4.37 13.77 5.09
N VAL A 68 4.58 14.01 3.79
CA VAL A 68 5.19 13.04 2.89
C VAL A 68 6.62 12.69 3.33
N GLU A 69 7.47 13.67 3.59
CA GLU A 69 8.84 13.42 4.06
C GLU A 69 8.86 12.59 5.36
N THR A 70 7.92 12.82 6.28
CA THR A 70 7.84 12.05 7.52
C THR A 70 7.51 10.57 7.27
N LEU A 71 6.61 10.29 6.31
CA LEU A 71 6.28 8.91 5.91
C LEU A 71 7.45 8.19 5.21
N PHE A 72 8.29 8.93 4.50
CA PHE A 72 9.40 8.39 3.71
C PHE A 72 10.78 8.65 4.31
N ALA A 73 10.85 8.93 5.62
CA ALA A 73 12.08 9.23 6.34
C ALA A 73 12.98 10.30 5.67
N GLY A 74 12.36 11.24 4.95
CA GLY A 74 13.03 12.32 4.23
C GLY A 74 13.68 11.93 2.91
N GLU A 75 13.54 10.68 2.44
CA GLU A 75 14.16 10.24 1.20
C GLU A 75 13.31 10.66 -0.02
N LYS A 76 13.69 11.76 -0.66
CA LYS A 76 13.00 12.32 -1.82
C LYS A 76 12.78 11.31 -2.95
N ALA A 77 13.82 10.58 -3.30
CA ALA A 77 13.76 9.54 -4.32
C ALA A 77 12.75 8.43 -3.98
N ALA A 78 12.54 8.12 -2.69
CA ALA A 78 11.64 7.06 -2.27
C ALA A 78 10.17 7.41 -2.53
N TYR A 79 9.78 8.68 -2.37
CA TYR A 79 8.41 9.10 -2.62
C TYR A 79 8.19 9.59 -4.05
N GLU A 80 9.15 10.20 -4.74
CA GLU A 80 8.99 10.63 -6.15
C GLU A 80 8.63 9.46 -7.08
N ASP A 81 9.13 8.27 -6.75
CA ASP A 81 8.80 7.03 -7.42
C ASP A 81 7.29 6.68 -7.37
N LEU A 82 6.55 7.20 -6.39
CA LEU A 82 5.12 6.96 -6.18
C LEU A 82 4.22 8.00 -6.85
N ALA A 83 4.79 9.02 -7.53
CA ALA A 83 4.01 9.97 -8.31
C ALA A 83 3.39 9.28 -9.55
N TYR A 84 2.27 9.81 -10.06
CA TYR A 84 1.58 9.23 -11.21
C TYR A 84 2.49 9.06 -12.45
N PRO A 85 3.31 10.06 -12.86
CA PRO A 85 4.18 9.90 -14.02
C PRO A 85 5.20 8.78 -13.83
N SER A 86 5.81 8.69 -12.64
CA SER A 86 6.80 7.67 -12.29
C SER A 86 6.18 6.26 -12.30
N ARG A 87 5.01 6.09 -11.66
CA ARG A 87 4.30 4.80 -11.64
C ARG A 87 3.80 4.40 -13.02
N LYS A 88 3.32 5.34 -13.83
CA LYS A 88 2.93 5.07 -15.22
C LYS A 88 4.10 4.56 -16.03
N ALA A 89 5.24 5.26 -16.01
CA ALA A 89 6.44 4.86 -16.75
C ALA A 89 6.93 3.46 -16.36
N ILE A 90 6.91 3.15 -15.06
CA ILE A 90 7.33 1.82 -14.58
C ILE A 90 6.36 0.74 -15.03
N ARG A 91 5.03 0.97 -14.99
CA ARG A 91 4.06 -0.04 -15.44
C ARG A 91 4.06 -0.25 -16.96
N GLU A 92 4.33 0.79 -17.74
CA GLU A 92 4.50 0.67 -19.19
C GLU A 92 5.68 -0.25 -19.55
N GLN A 93 6.70 -0.30 -18.71
CA GLN A 93 7.87 -1.17 -18.89
C GLN A 93 7.74 -2.52 -18.18
N TYR A 94 7.08 -2.54 -17.01
CA TYR A 94 7.05 -3.63 -16.05
C TYR A 94 5.64 -3.73 -15.43
N GLU A 95 4.72 -4.35 -16.17
CA GLU A 95 3.37 -4.61 -15.65
C GLU A 95 3.34 -5.85 -14.76
N PHE A 96 2.73 -5.71 -13.59
CA PHE A 96 2.56 -6.82 -12.65
C PHE A 96 1.33 -7.64 -13.03
N ASP A 97 1.46 -8.96 -12.97
CA ASP A 97 0.35 -9.88 -13.21
C ASP A 97 0.14 -10.79 -11.99
N GLY A 98 -0.83 -10.42 -11.14
CA GLY A 98 -1.21 -11.17 -9.95
C GLY A 98 -1.83 -12.55 -10.21
N ARG A 99 -1.96 -12.97 -11.48
CA ARG A 99 -2.32 -14.35 -11.87
C ARG A 99 -1.11 -15.27 -11.97
N LYS A 100 0.10 -14.73 -12.15
CA LYS A 100 1.34 -15.52 -12.21
C LYS A 100 1.82 -15.97 -10.84
N ILE A 101 1.54 -15.15 -9.82
CA ILE A 101 1.79 -15.47 -8.42
C ILE A 101 0.51 -15.15 -7.65
N PRO A 102 -0.06 -16.09 -6.89
CA PRO A 102 -1.23 -15.83 -6.07
C PRO A 102 -1.04 -14.57 -5.23
N THR A 103 -1.83 -13.54 -5.55
CA THR A 103 -1.70 -12.22 -4.94
C THR A 103 -3.02 -11.76 -4.33
N VAL A 104 -2.95 -11.30 -3.09
CA VAL A 104 -4.03 -10.55 -2.42
C VAL A 104 -3.59 -9.10 -2.29
N ASN A 105 -4.40 -8.19 -2.80
CA ASN A 105 -4.20 -6.75 -2.70
C ASN A 105 -5.29 -6.18 -1.78
N MET A 106 -4.87 -5.42 -0.77
CA MET A 106 -5.77 -4.73 0.15
C MET A 106 -5.76 -3.24 -0.13
N CYS A 107 -6.93 -2.69 -0.38
CA CYS A 107 -7.15 -1.25 -0.54
C CYS A 107 -8.14 -0.78 0.52
N THR A 108 -7.98 0.46 1.01
CA THR A 108 -8.86 0.97 2.05
C THR A 108 -9.26 2.42 1.82
N TYR A 109 -10.22 2.89 2.60
CA TYR A 109 -10.44 4.32 2.79
C TYR A 109 -10.68 4.62 4.27
N GLY A 110 -10.32 5.84 4.69
CA GLY A 110 -10.56 6.32 6.05
C GLY A 110 -11.90 7.06 6.15
N GLY A 111 -12.65 6.78 7.20
CA GLY A 111 -13.72 7.66 7.69
C GLY A 111 -13.08 8.69 8.61
N PHE A 112 -12.48 9.74 8.05
CA PHE A 112 -11.71 10.75 8.79
C PHE A 112 -12.55 11.66 9.72
N GLU A 113 -13.57 11.11 10.36
CA GLU A 113 -14.41 11.81 11.33
C GLU A 113 -13.67 11.94 12.66
N LEU A 114 -13.55 13.18 13.15
CA LEU A 114 -12.99 13.45 14.47
C LEU A 114 -13.96 12.96 15.54
N LYS A 115 -13.78 11.74 16.04
CA LYS A 115 -14.44 11.30 17.27
C LYS A 115 -13.72 11.90 18.47
N LYS A 116 -14.46 12.54 19.39
CA LYS A 116 -13.94 13.17 20.62
C LYS A 116 -13.09 12.23 21.49
N GLU A 117 -13.25 10.92 21.28
CA GLU A 117 -12.60 9.83 22.00
C GLU A 117 -11.18 9.52 21.49
N ASN A 118 -10.78 10.05 20.32
CA ASN A 118 -9.48 9.80 19.69
C ASN A 118 -8.40 10.83 20.09
N LEU A 119 -8.53 11.46 21.26
CA LEU A 119 -7.80 12.69 21.63
C LEU A 119 -6.90 12.51 22.86
N ASP A 120 -6.25 11.35 23.00
CA ASP A 120 -5.48 11.05 24.22
C ASP A 120 -4.06 11.66 24.19
N THR A 121 -3.48 11.94 23.00
CA THR A 121 -2.18 12.64 22.91
C THR A 121 -2.03 13.62 21.74
N ILE A 122 -1.17 14.63 21.90
CA ILE A 122 -0.87 15.67 20.89
C ILE A 122 -0.31 15.08 19.58
N ASN A 123 0.49 14.01 19.68
CA ASN A 123 1.11 13.38 18.51
C ASN A 123 0.08 12.61 17.66
N GLU A 124 -0.92 12.00 18.30
CA GLU A 124 -2.01 11.30 17.61
C GLU A 124 -2.95 12.28 16.91
N LEU A 125 -3.24 13.42 17.55
CA LEU A 125 -3.92 14.56 16.93
C LEU A 125 -3.17 15.07 15.69
N ALA A 126 -1.85 15.18 15.76
CA ALA A 126 -1.02 15.60 14.63
C ALA A 126 -1.01 14.54 13.50
N GLY A 127 -0.93 13.26 13.84
CA GLY A 127 -1.02 12.14 12.90
C GLY A 127 -2.39 12.07 12.19
N LEU A 128 -3.49 12.15 12.93
CA LEU A 128 -4.84 12.17 12.38
C LEU A 128 -5.08 13.44 11.55
N GLY A 129 -4.63 14.60 12.03
CA GLY A 129 -4.73 15.87 11.32
C GLY A 129 -3.97 15.89 10.00
N SER A 130 -2.76 15.32 9.96
CA SER A 130 -1.97 15.19 8.72
C SER A 130 -2.61 14.24 7.71
N MET A 131 -3.07 13.07 8.15
CA MET A 131 -3.76 12.13 7.25
C MET A 131 -5.10 12.72 6.75
N ARG A 132 -5.82 13.48 7.60
CA ARG A 132 -7.02 14.22 7.21
C ARG A 132 -6.73 15.27 6.14
N PHE A 133 -5.65 16.04 6.31
CA PHE A 133 -5.24 17.03 5.31
C PHE A 133 -4.98 16.37 3.96
N CYS A 134 -4.18 15.31 3.94
CA CYS A 134 -3.89 14.58 2.71
C CYS A 134 -5.15 13.96 2.10
N HIS A 135 -6.05 13.43 2.94
CA HIS A 135 -7.36 12.98 2.51
C HIS A 135 -8.15 14.07 1.81
N ASP A 136 -8.28 15.25 2.41
CA ASP A 136 -9.05 16.36 1.85
C ASP A 136 -8.44 16.87 0.53
N VAL A 137 -7.11 16.89 0.40
CA VAL A 137 -6.39 17.21 -0.86
C VAL A 137 -6.76 16.21 -1.95
N ILE A 138 -6.66 14.91 -1.68
CA ILE A 138 -7.01 13.85 -2.63
C ILE A 138 -8.51 13.89 -2.97
N MET A 139 -9.38 14.04 -1.97
CA MET A 139 -10.84 14.15 -2.16
C MET A 139 -11.20 15.30 -3.09
N LYS A 140 -10.59 16.47 -2.89
CA LYS A 140 -10.87 17.67 -3.69
C LYS A 140 -10.45 17.50 -5.16
N ALA A 141 -9.35 16.80 -5.39
CA ALA A 141 -8.79 16.63 -6.72
C ALA A 141 -9.38 15.45 -7.50
N VAL A 142 -9.55 14.30 -6.83
CA VAL A 142 -9.93 13.02 -7.44
C VAL A 142 -11.42 12.72 -7.25
N GLY A 143 -12.07 13.31 -6.24
CA GLY A 143 -13.49 13.09 -5.96
C GLY A 143 -13.82 11.72 -5.36
N THR A 144 -12.83 10.99 -4.84
CA THR A 144 -13.02 9.63 -4.30
C THR A 144 -12.42 9.47 -2.90
N LYS A 145 -13.13 8.70 -2.06
CA LYS A 145 -12.64 8.33 -0.72
C LYS A 145 -11.27 7.65 -0.83
N ASN A 146 -10.40 7.94 0.14
CA ASN A 146 -9.02 7.46 0.18
C ASN A 146 -8.60 7.19 1.62
N ASP A 147 -7.47 6.52 1.81
CA ASP A 147 -6.92 6.14 3.12
C ASP A 147 -6.05 7.24 3.77
N GLY A 148 -6.03 8.44 3.20
CA GLY A 148 -5.16 9.55 3.59
C GLY A 148 -3.94 9.69 2.71
N MET A 149 -3.60 8.70 1.88
CA MET A 149 -2.44 8.78 0.98
C MET A 149 -2.73 8.19 -0.41
N VAL A 150 -3.55 7.15 -0.49
CA VAL A 150 -3.79 6.36 -1.69
C VAL A 150 -5.29 6.21 -1.88
N ALA A 151 -5.78 6.57 -3.06
CA ALA A 151 -7.15 6.25 -3.44
C ALA A 151 -7.24 4.74 -3.73
N PRO A 152 -8.33 4.04 -3.37
CA PRO A 152 -8.45 2.61 -3.60
C PRO A 152 -8.28 2.19 -5.06
N ALA A 153 -8.71 3.03 -6.01
CA ALA A 153 -8.51 2.77 -7.43
C ALA A 153 -7.01 2.72 -7.78
N ASP A 154 -6.19 3.56 -7.13
CA ASP A 154 -4.76 3.61 -7.36
C ASP A 154 -4.01 2.46 -6.71
N GLY A 155 -4.61 1.83 -5.70
CA GLY A 155 -4.03 0.67 -5.02
C GLY A 155 -4.22 -0.67 -5.72
N ARG A 156 -5.14 -0.74 -6.70
CA ARG A 156 -5.49 -2.00 -7.38
C ARG A 156 -4.37 -2.51 -8.27
N MET A 157 -3.96 -3.75 -8.04
CA MET A 157 -2.97 -4.46 -8.86
C MET A 157 -3.67 -5.41 -9.86
N PRO A 158 -3.28 -5.42 -11.15
CA PRO A 158 -3.86 -6.30 -12.16
C PRO A 158 -3.73 -7.77 -11.76
N GLY A 159 -4.82 -8.54 -11.93
CA GLY A 159 -4.84 -9.98 -11.66
C GLY A 159 -4.85 -10.38 -10.18
N ALA A 160 -4.67 -9.44 -9.24
CA ALA A 160 -4.73 -9.72 -7.81
C ALA A 160 -6.19 -9.83 -7.30
N SER A 161 -6.42 -10.66 -6.29
CA SER A 161 -7.68 -10.67 -5.55
C SER A 161 -7.75 -9.45 -4.63
N LEU A 162 -8.86 -8.71 -4.67
CA LEU A 162 -9.02 -7.47 -3.91
C LEU A 162 -9.73 -7.72 -2.57
N VAL A 163 -9.10 -7.28 -1.48
CA VAL A 163 -9.73 -7.04 -0.18
C VAL A 163 -9.94 -5.53 -0.06
N TYR A 164 -11.19 -5.13 0.18
CA TYR A 164 -11.54 -3.73 0.35
C TYR A 164 -12.06 -3.50 1.77
N LEU A 165 -11.41 -2.62 2.51
CA LEU A 165 -11.81 -2.27 3.87
C LEU A 165 -12.19 -0.80 3.98
N GLU A 166 -13.20 -0.54 4.80
CA GLU A 166 -13.66 0.80 5.12
C GLU A 166 -13.01 1.24 6.43
N ASN A 167 -13.04 2.53 6.74
CA ASN A 167 -12.57 3.08 8.02
C ASN A 167 -11.13 2.70 8.44
N MET A 168 -10.22 2.55 7.48
CA MET A 168 -8.81 2.26 7.76
C MET A 168 -7.89 3.32 7.13
N TYR A 169 -7.03 3.90 7.96
CA TYR A 169 -6.03 4.89 7.53
C TYR A 169 -4.79 4.22 6.93
N HIS A 170 -4.02 4.99 6.15
CA HIS A 170 -2.81 4.49 5.48
C HIS A 170 -1.74 3.95 6.44
N THR A 171 -1.66 4.48 7.65
CA THR A 171 -0.66 4.06 8.64
C THR A 171 -1.06 2.80 9.40
N GLU A 172 -2.35 2.48 9.44
CA GLU A 172 -2.94 1.51 10.36
C GLU A 172 -2.38 0.09 10.20
N PRO A 173 -2.17 -0.48 8.98
CA PRO A 173 -1.59 -1.81 8.84
C PRO A 173 -0.20 -1.97 9.47
N ALA A 174 0.57 -0.88 9.57
CA ALA A 174 1.93 -0.88 10.11
C ALA A 174 1.99 -0.35 11.56
N MET A 175 1.13 0.60 11.92
CA MET A 175 1.15 1.30 13.20
C MET A 175 -0.25 1.39 13.80
N GLN A 176 -0.45 0.75 14.94
CA GLN A 176 -1.70 0.89 15.70
C GLN A 176 -1.76 2.25 16.37
N MET A 177 -2.76 3.07 16.02
CA MET A 177 -3.01 4.37 16.62
C MET A 177 -4.36 4.36 17.35
N PRO A 178 -4.57 5.10 18.44
CA PRO A 178 -5.91 5.22 19.03
C PRO A 178 -6.96 5.67 18.00
N GLY A 179 -8.13 5.02 18.03
CA GLY A 179 -9.21 5.26 17.06
C GLY A 179 -9.16 4.42 15.78
N THR A 180 -8.16 3.54 15.63
CA THR A 180 -8.10 2.54 14.54
C THR A 180 -9.01 1.34 14.83
N GLU A 181 -9.75 0.87 13.84
CA GLU A 181 -10.72 -0.24 14.01
C GLU A 181 -10.07 -1.62 13.90
N TYR A 182 -8.97 -1.73 13.14
CA TYR A 182 -8.39 -3.00 12.77
C TYR A 182 -7.08 -3.26 13.52
N LYS A 183 -7.00 -4.40 14.19
CA LYS A 183 -5.77 -4.84 14.87
C LYS A 183 -4.78 -5.41 13.84
N ASN A 184 -3.55 -4.89 13.80
CA ASN A 184 -2.54 -5.23 12.78
C ASN A 184 -2.29 -6.74 12.65
N GLY A 185 -2.21 -7.45 13.78
CA GLY A 185 -2.02 -8.91 13.79
C GLY A 185 -3.22 -9.69 13.24
N ALA A 186 -4.44 -9.29 13.60
CA ALA A 186 -5.66 -9.93 13.10
C ALA A 186 -5.87 -9.64 11.61
N LEU A 187 -5.58 -8.40 11.19
CA LEU A 187 -5.59 -8.00 9.79
C LEU A 187 -4.63 -8.84 8.95
N SER A 188 -3.39 -9.00 9.41
CA SER A 188 -2.37 -9.80 8.72
C SER A 188 -2.79 -11.27 8.61
N GLN A 189 -3.35 -11.84 9.67
CA GLN A 189 -3.88 -13.21 9.67
C GLN A 189 -5.06 -13.38 8.71
N ALA A 190 -5.96 -12.41 8.64
CA ALA A 190 -7.10 -12.44 7.73
C ALA A 190 -6.66 -12.38 6.25
N LEU A 191 -5.70 -11.52 5.93
CA LEU A 191 -5.11 -11.45 4.59
C LEU A 191 -4.37 -12.73 4.22
N LEU A 192 -3.65 -13.34 5.17
CA LEU A 192 -3.03 -14.65 4.97
C LEU A 192 -4.09 -15.70 4.65
N ALA A 193 -5.17 -15.75 5.43
CA ALA A 193 -6.26 -16.70 5.20
C ALA A 193 -6.88 -16.51 3.82
N CYS A 194 -7.10 -15.26 3.38
CA CYS A 194 -7.58 -14.96 2.02
C CYS A 194 -6.62 -15.48 0.94
N LEU A 195 -5.31 -15.32 1.15
CA LEU A 195 -4.30 -15.82 0.22
C LEU A 195 -4.28 -17.36 0.17
N LEU A 196 -4.30 -18.02 1.33
CA LEU A 196 -4.31 -19.48 1.41
C LEU A 196 -5.57 -20.07 0.77
N GLU A 197 -6.72 -19.45 0.99
CA GLU A 197 -7.99 -19.84 0.36
C GLU A 197 -7.93 -19.67 -1.17
N LYS A 198 -7.37 -18.55 -1.67
CA LYS A 198 -7.15 -18.33 -3.10
C LYS A 198 -6.30 -19.46 -3.70
N ILE A 199 -5.17 -19.76 -3.07
CA ILE A 199 -4.25 -20.83 -3.50
C ILE A 199 -4.95 -22.19 -3.50
N SER A 200 -5.74 -22.48 -2.46
CA SER A 200 -6.50 -23.73 -2.36
C SER A 200 -7.53 -23.88 -3.49
N ARG A 201 -8.19 -22.79 -3.89
CA ARG A 201 -9.20 -22.80 -4.97
C ARG A 201 -8.61 -22.87 -6.36
N GLU A 202 -7.49 -22.20 -6.59
CA GLU A 202 -6.85 -22.13 -7.90
C GLU A 202 -6.13 -23.45 -8.26
N GLY A 203 -5.99 -24.36 -7.29
CA GLY A 203 -5.23 -25.59 -7.45
C GLY A 203 -3.74 -25.28 -7.50
N THR A 204 -2.94 -26.05 -6.76
CA THR A 204 -1.50 -25.99 -6.95
C THR A 204 -1.18 -26.51 -8.35
N ASN A 205 -1.08 -25.63 -9.35
CA ASN A 205 -0.46 -25.91 -10.65
C ASN A 205 1.06 -26.08 -10.48
N THR A 206 1.47 -26.93 -9.54
CA THR A 206 2.84 -27.37 -9.31
C THR A 206 2.82 -28.89 -9.31
N THR A 207 2.76 -29.45 -10.51
CA THR A 207 3.43 -30.72 -10.85
C THR A 207 4.75 -30.36 -11.51
#